data_AF-A0A0K8Q776-F1
#
_entry.id   AF-A0A0K8Q776-F1
#
_cell.length_a   1.000
_cell.length_b   1.000
_cell.length_c   1.000
_cell.angle_alpha   90.00
_cell.angle_beta   90.00
_cell.angle_gamma   90.00
#
_symmetry.space_group_name_H-M   'P 1'
#
loop_
_entity.id
_entity.type
_entity.pdbx_description
1 polymer ?
#
loop_
_entity_poly.entity_id
_entity_poly.type
_entity_poly.pdbx_seq_one_letter_code
_entity_poly.pdbx_strand_id
1 'polypeptide(L)'
;MHIWDVWNQKDYSHYAQWNPRFVSEFGFQGPPNWSTLTRVLEPADMDLEAPAFLQHQKAEDGTEKLEKGLAAHLHEPANFQEWHFLTQINQARAIRFGIEHFRAGWPVCAGSIVWQLNDCWPVTSWAAIDGYGQLKPLWYAIREPTGPAWRPYSAAATRWPLCWSTIPRKPGAEPSPPNASAQTHQRLFPCKD
;
A
#
# COMPACT_ATOMS: atom_id res chain seq x y z
N MET A 1 18.30 -3.61 -15.98
CA MET A 1 18.47 -4.46 -14.77
C MET A 1 17.10 -4.86 -14.29
N HIS A 2 16.87 -6.13 -13.96
CA HIS A 2 15.59 -6.63 -13.47
C HIS A 2 15.77 -7.03 -12.01
N ILE A 3 15.10 -6.35 -11.09
CA ILE A 3 15.27 -6.50 -9.64
C ILE A 3 14.07 -7.28 -9.11
N TRP A 4 14.25 -8.60 -9.02
CA TRP A 4 13.21 -9.55 -8.65
C TRP A 4 13.47 -10.28 -7.33
N ASP A 5 14.67 -10.13 -6.77
CA ASP A 5 15.01 -10.62 -5.43
C ASP A 5 14.14 -9.97 -4.34
N VAL A 6 13.76 -8.70 -4.52
CA VAL A 6 12.87 -7.97 -3.61
C VAL A 6 11.47 -8.57 -3.53
N TRP A 7 10.85 -8.90 -4.66
CA TRP A 7 9.54 -9.57 -4.59
C TRP A 7 9.66 -11.01 -4.11
N ASN A 8 10.66 -11.75 -4.61
CA ASN A 8 10.71 -13.19 -4.41
C ASN A 8 11.30 -13.61 -3.06
N GLN A 9 12.19 -12.82 -2.46
CA GLN A 9 13.05 -13.31 -1.36
C GLN A 9 13.35 -12.27 -0.26
N LYS A 10 13.51 -10.99 -0.62
CA LYS A 10 14.03 -9.94 0.25
C LYS A 10 12.93 -8.97 0.67
N ASP A 11 13.23 -8.15 1.67
CA ASP A 11 12.38 -7.03 2.05
C ASP A 11 12.42 -5.89 1.02
N TYR A 12 11.37 -5.07 0.90
CA TYR A 12 11.38 -3.95 -0.06
C TYR A 12 12.44 -2.89 0.23
N SER A 13 12.91 -2.75 1.47
CA SER A 13 14.03 -1.85 1.79
C SER A 13 15.32 -2.24 1.06
N HIS A 14 15.42 -3.49 0.58
CA HIS A 14 16.56 -3.99 -0.17
C HIS A 14 16.74 -3.33 -1.54
N TYR A 15 15.71 -2.62 -2.07
CA TYR A 15 15.91 -1.74 -3.23
C TYR A 15 17.06 -0.73 -3.00
N ALA A 16 17.32 -0.31 -1.77
CA ALA A 16 18.39 0.63 -1.43
C ALA A 16 19.81 0.07 -1.69
N GLN A 17 19.95 -1.25 -1.84
CA GLN A 17 21.24 -1.89 -2.14
C GLN A 17 21.55 -1.94 -3.64
N TRP A 18 20.57 -1.57 -4.48
CA TRP A 18 20.71 -1.56 -5.93
C TRP A 18 21.07 -0.16 -6.43
N ASN A 19 22.10 -0.04 -7.26
CA ASN A 19 22.46 1.19 -7.96
C ASN A 19 22.80 0.97 -9.45
N PRO A 20 21.90 0.38 -10.25
CA PRO A 20 22.14 0.14 -11.67
C PRO A 20 21.99 1.44 -12.49
N ARG A 21 22.47 1.41 -13.74
CA ARG A 21 22.30 2.55 -14.67
C ARG A 21 20.84 2.77 -15.09
N PHE A 22 20.07 1.69 -15.15
CA PHE A 22 18.64 1.70 -15.49
C PHE A 22 17.96 0.44 -14.95
N VAL A 23 16.84 0.60 -14.25
CA VAL A 23 15.98 -0.49 -13.77
C VAL A 23 14.87 -0.70 -14.80
N SER A 24 14.91 -1.79 -15.54
CA SER A 24 13.91 -2.09 -16.57
C SER A 24 12.73 -2.88 -16.01
N GLU A 25 12.90 -3.57 -14.88
CA GLU A 25 11.81 -4.23 -14.17
C GLU A 25 12.08 -4.27 -12.66
N PHE A 26 11.05 -3.98 -11.88
CA PHE A 26 10.95 -4.25 -10.44
C PHE A 26 9.49 -4.16 -10.05
N GLY A 27 9.02 -4.99 -9.13
CA GLY A 27 7.61 -5.08 -8.78
C GLY A 27 7.38 -5.55 -7.36
N PHE A 28 6.17 -5.30 -6.86
CA PHE A 28 5.61 -5.93 -5.66
C PHE A 28 4.13 -6.23 -5.94
N GLN A 29 3.60 -7.38 -5.54
CA GLN A 29 2.18 -7.67 -5.78
C GLN A 29 1.27 -6.92 -4.80
N GLY A 30 -0.01 -6.83 -5.18
CA GLY A 30 -1.12 -6.56 -4.28
C GLY A 30 -2.43 -7.03 -4.94
N PRO A 31 -3.48 -7.32 -4.15
CA PRO A 31 -4.76 -7.74 -4.70
C PRO A 31 -5.41 -6.63 -5.54
N PRO A 32 -6.34 -6.96 -6.46
CA PRO A 32 -7.07 -5.97 -7.24
C PRO A 32 -7.98 -5.12 -6.34
N ASN A 33 -8.65 -4.08 -6.84
CA ASN A 33 -9.56 -3.30 -6.00
C ASN A 33 -10.66 -4.17 -5.39
N TRP A 34 -11.17 -3.75 -4.23
CA TRP A 34 -12.22 -4.49 -3.53
C TRP A 34 -13.44 -4.72 -4.42
N SER A 35 -13.84 -3.70 -5.19
CA SER A 35 -14.94 -3.79 -6.16
C SER A 35 -14.69 -4.78 -7.30
N THR A 36 -13.43 -4.99 -7.68
CA THR A 36 -13.03 -5.99 -8.68
C THR A 36 -13.09 -7.39 -8.08
N LEU A 37 -12.63 -7.54 -6.84
CA LEU A 37 -12.62 -8.82 -6.12
C LEU A 37 -14.04 -9.33 -5.83
N THR A 38 -14.92 -8.46 -5.31
CA THR A 38 -16.33 -8.82 -5.00
C THR A 38 -17.19 -9.09 -6.23
N ARG A 39 -16.68 -8.85 -7.44
CA ARG A 39 -17.36 -9.21 -8.69
C ARG A 39 -17.03 -10.63 -9.16
N VAL A 40 -15.92 -11.19 -8.69
CA VAL A 40 -15.43 -12.50 -9.13
C VAL A 40 -15.40 -13.54 -8.02
N LEU A 41 -15.56 -13.12 -6.77
CA LEU A 41 -15.64 -14.00 -5.60
C LEU A 41 -16.99 -13.84 -4.89
N GLU A 42 -17.54 -14.97 -4.47
CA GLU A 42 -18.67 -14.99 -3.54
C GLU A 42 -18.18 -14.65 -2.12
N PRO A 43 -19.07 -14.18 -1.22
CA PRO A 43 -18.68 -13.88 0.17
C PRO A 43 -18.04 -15.06 0.91
N ALA A 44 -18.42 -16.29 0.58
CA ALA A 44 -17.85 -17.50 1.16
C ALA A 44 -16.43 -17.82 0.66
N ASP A 45 -16.00 -17.21 -0.45
CA ASP A 45 -14.68 -17.39 -1.07
C ASP A 45 -13.70 -16.26 -0.68
N MET A 46 -14.10 -15.35 0.22
CA MET A 46 -13.25 -14.27 0.75
C MET A 46 -12.30 -14.79 1.83
N ASP A 47 -11.49 -15.77 1.46
CA ASP A 47 -10.52 -16.47 2.28
C ASP A 47 -9.25 -16.74 1.45
N LEU A 48 -8.08 -16.66 2.07
CA LEU A 48 -6.79 -16.80 1.37
C LEU A 48 -6.53 -18.21 0.87
N GLU A 49 -7.16 -19.21 1.48
CA GLU A 49 -7.06 -20.62 1.12
C GLU A 49 -8.23 -21.07 0.24
N ALA A 50 -9.21 -20.20 -0.02
CA ALA A 50 -10.34 -20.54 -0.87
C ALA A 50 -9.86 -20.86 -2.30
N PRO A 51 -10.27 -22.01 -2.89
CA PRO A 51 -9.87 -22.36 -4.24
C PRO A 51 -10.23 -21.30 -5.28
N ALA A 52 -11.37 -20.62 -5.12
CA ALA A 52 -11.79 -19.54 -6.00
C ALA A 52 -10.87 -18.31 -5.91
N PHE A 53 -10.39 -17.95 -4.71
CA PHE A 53 -9.39 -16.89 -4.54
C PHE A 53 -8.03 -17.32 -5.12
N LEU A 54 -7.57 -18.54 -4.81
CA LEU A 54 -6.29 -19.07 -5.30
C LEU A 54 -6.23 -19.19 -6.83
N GLN A 55 -7.37 -19.39 -7.50
CA GLN A 55 -7.41 -19.33 -8.97
C GLN A 55 -7.02 -17.94 -9.52
N HIS A 56 -7.18 -16.88 -8.73
CA HIS A 56 -6.79 -15.51 -9.05
C HIS A 56 -5.42 -15.12 -8.46
N GLN A 57 -4.63 -16.08 -7.97
CA GLN A 57 -3.21 -15.92 -7.62
C GLN A 57 -2.38 -16.85 -8.51
N LYS A 58 -1.45 -16.29 -9.29
CA LYS A 58 -0.63 -17.04 -10.26
C LYS A 58 0.86 -16.97 -9.99
N ALA A 59 1.32 -16.13 -9.08
CA ALA A 59 2.68 -16.25 -8.60
C ALA A 59 2.79 -17.47 -7.69
N GLU A 60 3.82 -18.27 -7.93
CA GLU A 60 4.28 -19.30 -7.01
C GLU A 60 4.47 -18.69 -5.62
N ASP A 61 3.87 -19.29 -4.61
CA ASP A 61 3.85 -18.85 -3.21
C ASP A 61 3.41 -17.39 -3.03
N GLY A 62 2.58 -16.86 -3.95
CA GLY A 62 2.28 -15.42 -4.01
C GLY A 62 1.58 -14.88 -2.77
N THR A 63 0.65 -15.64 -2.18
CA THR A 63 -0.04 -15.27 -0.94
C THR A 63 0.93 -15.22 0.24
N GLU A 64 1.75 -16.25 0.41
CA GLU A 64 2.77 -16.31 1.47
C GLU A 64 3.80 -15.18 1.35
N LYS A 65 4.21 -14.85 0.11
CA LYS A 65 5.10 -13.70 -0.16
C LYS A 65 4.45 -12.37 0.22
N LEU A 66 3.16 -12.20 -0.01
CA LEU A 66 2.43 -11.00 0.44
C LEU A 66 2.41 -10.90 1.96
N GLU A 67 2.10 -11.99 2.67
CA GLU A 67 2.07 -12.01 4.14
C GLU A 67 3.44 -11.75 4.74
N LYS A 68 4.49 -12.43 4.25
CA LYS A 68 5.87 -12.21 4.67
C LYS A 68 6.32 -10.78 4.41
N GLY A 69 6.00 -10.24 3.24
CA GLY A 69 6.31 -8.86 2.87
C GLY A 69 5.58 -7.83 3.72
N LEU A 70 4.41 -8.17 4.24
CA LEU A 70 3.60 -7.30 5.10
C LEU A 70 4.15 -7.24 6.53
N ALA A 71 4.53 -8.39 7.08
CA ALA A 71 4.86 -8.58 8.49
C ALA A 71 5.99 -7.68 9.03
N ALA A 72 6.89 -7.21 8.16
CA ALA A 72 7.98 -6.32 8.54
C ALA A 72 7.56 -4.85 8.71
N HIS A 73 6.39 -4.43 8.20
CA HIS A 73 6.03 -3.01 8.03
C HIS A 73 4.65 -2.61 8.54
N LEU A 74 3.74 -3.56 8.66
CA LEU A 74 2.34 -3.34 9.04
C LEU A 74 1.92 -4.44 10.02
N HIS A 75 0.87 -4.18 10.79
CA HIS A 75 0.36 -5.17 11.74
C HIS A 75 -0.26 -6.37 11.01
N GLU A 76 -0.34 -7.49 11.73
CA GLU A 76 -0.98 -8.70 11.23
C GLU A 76 -2.48 -8.43 10.98
N PRO A 77 -3.00 -8.73 9.77
CA PRO A 77 -4.41 -8.49 9.47
C PRO A 77 -5.33 -9.39 10.30
N ALA A 78 -6.40 -8.83 10.86
CA ALA A 78 -7.36 -9.59 11.64
C ALA A 78 -8.35 -10.40 10.78
N ASN A 79 -8.50 -10.06 9.50
CA ASN A 79 -9.40 -10.72 8.56
C ASN A 79 -9.01 -10.43 7.11
N PHE A 80 -9.68 -11.09 6.16
CA PHE A 80 -9.43 -10.96 4.73
C PHE A 80 -9.55 -9.53 4.18
N GLN A 81 -10.53 -8.75 4.66
CA GLN A 81 -10.71 -7.37 4.20
C GLN A 81 -9.55 -6.47 4.67
N GLU A 82 -9.08 -6.67 5.90
CA GLU A 82 -7.90 -5.98 6.39
C GLU A 82 -6.63 -6.44 5.67
N TRP A 83 -6.49 -7.74 5.41
CA TRP A 83 -5.38 -8.27 4.61
C TRP A 83 -5.36 -7.63 3.22
N HIS A 84 -6.52 -7.53 2.57
CA HIS A 84 -6.67 -6.91 1.27
C HIS A 84 -6.18 -5.46 1.27
N PHE A 85 -6.67 -4.68 2.24
CA PHE A 85 -6.30 -3.28 2.36
C PHE A 85 -4.80 -3.11 2.65
N LEU A 86 -4.29 -3.82 3.65
CA LEU A 86 -2.91 -3.69 4.11
C LEU A 86 -1.90 -4.13 3.04
N THR A 87 -2.19 -5.20 2.29
CA THR A 87 -1.32 -5.65 1.20
C THR A 87 -1.29 -4.65 0.03
N GLN A 88 -2.39 -3.97 -0.30
CA GLN A 88 -2.36 -2.87 -1.28
C GLN A 88 -1.54 -1.67 -0.80
N ILE A 89 -1.62 -1.34 0.49
CA ILE A 89 -0.78 -0.28 1.08
C ILE A 89 0.69 -0.68 1.05
N ASN A 90 1.00 -1.94 1.36
CA ASN A 90 2.37 -2.45 1.33
C ASN A 90 2.95 -2.41 -0.09
N GLN A 91 2.16 -2.83 -1.09
CA GLN A 91 2.51 -2.71 -2.50
C GLN A 91 2.90 -1.27 -2.87
N ALA A 92 2.05 -0.31 -2.51
CA ALA A 92 2.27 1.11 -2.78
C ALA A 92 3.55 1.64 -2.11
N ARG A 93 3.82 1.23 -0.85
CA ARG A 93 5.03 1.60 -0.11
C ARG A 93 6.29 1.02 -0.73
N ALA A 94 6.27 -0.28 -1.06
CA ALA A 94 7.40 -0.97 -1.65
C ALA A 94 7.85 -0.33 -2.97
N ILE A 95 6.91 -0.06 -3.87
CA ILE A 95 7.22 0.54 -5.17
C ILE A 95 7.64 2.01 -5.03
N ARG A 96 6.96 2.79 -4.18
CA ARG A 96 7.36 4.18 -3.92
C ARG A 96 8.79 4.25 -3.41
N PHE A 97 9.15 3.39 -2.44
CA PHE A 97 10.50 3.31 -1.90
C PHE A 97 11.54 3.06 -3.00
N GLY A 98 11.30 2.07 -3.88
CA GLY A 98 12.17 1.78 -5.01
C GLY A 98 12.31 2.97 -5.96
N ILE A 99 11.20 3.59 -6.38
CA ILE A 99 11.20 4.75 -7.28
C ILE A 99 11.99 5.91 -6.68
N GLU A 100 11.74 6.26 -5.42
CA GLU A 100 12.41 7.37 -4.75
C GLU A 100 13.92 7.14 -4.65
N HIS A 101 14.34 5.92 -4.29
CA HIS A 101 15.76 5.54 -4.26
C HIS A 101 16.41 5.63 -5.65
N PHE A 102 15.81 5.04 -6.67
CA PHE A 102 16.38 5.05 -8.03
C PHE A 102 16.43 6.45 -8.63
N ARG A 103 15.48 7.33 -8.30
CA ARG A 103 15.51 8.74 -8.70
C ARG A 103 16.57 9.54 -7.96
N ALA A 104 16.76 9.29 -6.66
CA ALA A 104 17.82 9.90 -5.88
C ALA A 104 19.22 9.48 -6.37
N GLY A 105 19.34 8.31 -7.01
CA GLY A 105 20.57 7.81 -7.62
C GLY A 105 21.02 8.51 -8.90
N TRP A 106 20.33 9.55 -9.37
CA TRP A 106 20.81 10.38 -10.50
C TRP A 106 22.19 11.00 -10.19
N PRO A 107 23.14 11.04 -11.14
CA PRO A 107 23.05 10.65 -12.55
C PRO A 107 23.48 9.20 -12.84
N VAL A 108 23.68 8.36 -11.82
CA VAL A 108 24.06 6.97 -12.02
C VAL A 108 22.86 6.18 -12.54
N CYS A 109 21.76 6.19 -11.80
CA CYS A 109 20.50 5.60 -12.24
C CYS A 109 19.68 6.64 -13.00
N ALA A 110 19.47 6.40 -14.29
CA ALA A 110 18.80 7.33 -15.21
C ALA A 110 17.33 6.97 -15.47
N GLY A 111 16.79 5.91 -14.84
CA GLY A 111 15.40 5.53 -15.00
C GLY A 111 15.03 4.22 -14.33
N SER A 112 13.71 4.06 -14.12
CA SER A 112 13.11 2.89 -13.50
C SER A 112 11.73 2.62 -14.09
N ILE A 113 11.46 1.40 -14.56
CA ILE A 113 10.17 0.96 -15.08
C ILE A 113 9.56 -0.05 -14.10
N VAL A 114 8.37 0.28 -13.58
CA VAL A 114 7.64 -0.58 -12.64
C VAL A 114 7.01 -1.74 -13.39
N TRP A 115 7.24 -2.95 -12.91
CA TRP A 115 6.42 -4.11 -13.22
C TRP A 115 5.25 -4.14 -12.23
N GLN A 116 4.00 -3.93 -12.64
CA GLN A 116 3.49 -3.69 -14.01
C GLN A 116 2.41 -2.60 -14.03
N LEU A 117 2.02 -2.14 -15.22
CA LEU A 117 1.00 -1.10 -15.37
C LEU A 117 -0.42 -1.65 -15.16
N ASN A 118 -0.84 -2.62 -15.95
CA ASN A 118 -2.22 -3.09 -16.03
C ASN A 118 -2.33 -4.62 -15.91
N ASP A 119 -3.54 -5.10 -15.64
CA ASP A 119 -3.91 -6.52 -15.77
C ASP A 119 -4.73 -6.79 -17.03
N CYS A 120 -4.79 -8.06 -17.43
CA CYS A 120 -5.66 -8.55 -18.51
C CYS A 120 -6.94 -9.24 -18.01
N TRP A 121 -7.08 -9.46 -16.70
CA TRP A 121 -8.22 -10.11 -16.05
C TRP A 121 -8.19 -9.81 -14.53
N PRO A 122 -9.27 -10.05 -13.76
CA PRO A 122 -9.27 -9.85 -12.31
C PRO A 122 -8.28 -10.79 -11.63
N VAL A 123 -7.17 -10.29 -11.08
CA VAL A 123 -6.11 -11.14 -10.53
C VAL A 123 -5.32 -10.39 -9.46
N THR A 124 -4.74 -11.12 -8.50
CA THR A 124 -3.70 -10.59 -7.61
C THR A 124 -2.39 -10.53 -8.38
N SER A 125 -1.88 -9.32 -8.61
CA SER A 125 -0.71 -9.09 -9.46
C SER A 125 0.08 -7.86 -9.03
N TRP A 126 1.11 -7.55 -9.81
CA TRP A 126 1.94 -6.36 -9.66
C TRP A 126 1.33 -5.09 -10.27
N ALA A 127 0.11 -5.14 -10.80
CA ALA A 127 -0.46 -4.04 -11.56
C ALA A 127 -0.81 -2.84 -10.70
N ALA A 128 -0.72 -1.64 -11.29
CA ALA A 128 -1.26 -0.39 -10.77
C ALA A 128 -2.72 -0.15 -11.18
N ILE A 129 -3.16 -0.78 -12.28
CA ILE A 129 -4.52 -0.74 -12.82
C ILE A 129 -5.01 -2.18 -12.91
N ASP A 130 -6.08 -2.52 -12.19
CA ASP A 130 -6.57 -3.89 -12.16
C ASP A 130 -7.33 -4.31 -13.43
N GLY A 131 -7.76 -5.58 -13.49
CA GLY A 131 -8.38 -6.18 -14.67
C GLY A 131 -9.68 -5.54 -15.13
N TYR A 132 -10.35 -4.74 -14.30
CA TYR A 132 -11.52 -3.94 -14.66
C TYR A 132 -11.21 -2.45 -14.82
N GLY A 133 -9.93 -2.10 -14.99
CA GLY A 133 -9.48 -0.74 -15.23
C GLY A 133 -9.52 0.14 -13.97
N GLN A 134 -9.65 -0.43 -12.77
CA GLN A 134 -9.71 0.37 -11.56
C GLN A 134 -8.29 0.70 -11.09
N LEU A 135 -8.06 1.96 -10.75
CA LEU A 135 -6.77 2.42 -10.22
C LEU A 135 -6.57 1.87 -8.81
N LYS A 136 -5.46 1.19 -8.57
CA LYS A 136 -5.04 0.75 -7.23
C LYS A 136 -4.32 1.89 -6.49
N PRO A 137 -4.17 1.83 -5.15
CA PRO A 137 -3.33 2.76 -4.40
C PRO A 137 -1.92 2.93 -4.99
N LEU A 138 -1.37 1.87 -5.57
CA LEU A 138 -0.10 1.87 -6.29
C LEU A 138 -0.02 2.95 -7.39
N TRP A 139 -1.09 3.17 -8.16
CA TRP A 139 -1.11 4.20 -9.21
C TRP A 139 -0.74 5.59 -8.66
N TYR A 140 -1.35 5.94 -7.53
CA TYR A 140 -1.11 7.22 -6.88
C TYR A 140 0.30 7.29 -6.28
N ALA A 141 0.79 6.18 -5.72
CA ALA A 141 2.13 6.06 -5.16
C ALA A 141 3.24 6.14 -6.22
N ILE A 142 2.98 5.77 -7.47
CA ILE A 142 3.90 5.98 -8.61
C ILE A 142 3.86 7.43 -9.08
N ARG A 143 2.67 8.02 -9.15
CA ARG A 143 2.46 9.36 -9.76
C ARG A 143 3.11 10.50 -8.99
N GLU A 144 3.05 10.47 -7.66
CA GLU A 144 3.62 11.54 -6.82
C GLU A 144 5.15 11.67 -6.99
N PRO A 145 5.97 10.61 -6.79
CA PRO A 145 7.41 10.73 -6.88
C PRO A 145 7.94 10.95 -8.30
N THR A 146 7.18 10.58 -9.33
CA THR A 146 7.57 10.79 -10.73
C THR A 146 7.25 12.19 -11.24
N GLY A 147 6.49 12.99 -10.48
CA GLY A 147 6.13 14.36 -10.85
C GLY A 147 7.31 15.35 -10.86
N PRO A 148 7.20 16.46 -11.59
CA PRO A 148 8.26 17.47 -11.72
C PRO A 148 8.56 18.22 -10.42
N ALA A 149 7.61 18.22 -9.47
CA ALA A 149 7.75 18.87 -8.18
C ALA A 149 8.33 17.97 -7.09
N TRP A 150 8.58 16.68 -7.38
CA TRP A 150 9.11 15.76 -6.37
C TRP A 150 10.51 16.21 -5.92
N ARG A 151 10.70 16.24 -4.60
CA ARG A 151 11.99 16.44 -3.96
C ARG A 151 12.24 15.22 -3.08
N PRO A 152 13.48 14.67 -3.06
CA PRO A 152 13.80 13.60 -2.13
C PRO A 152 13.56 14.08 -0.69
N TYR A 153 13.02 13.22 0.15
CA TYR A 153 13.02 13.47 1.59
C TYR A 153 14.48 13.60 2.05
N SER A 154 14.82 14.74 2.64
CA SER A 154 16.14 14.98 3.21
C SER A 154 16.37 14.02 4.38
N ALA A 155 17.55 13.38 4.45
CA ALA A 155 17.96 12.56 5.60
C ALA A 155 18.04 13.36 6.93
N ALA A 156 17.94 14.69 6.91
CA ALA A 156 17.75 15.48 8.14
C ALA A 156 16.31 15.36 8.70
N ALA A 157 15.36 14.86 7.91
CA ALA A 157 13.97 14.62 8.29
C ALA A 157 13.68 13.15 8.66
N THR A 158 14.71 12.35 8.97
CA THR A 158 14.61 10.91 9.35
C THR A 158 13.94 10.66 10.71
N ARG A 159 13.07 11.57 11.15
CA ARG A 159 12.00 11.23 12.09
C ARG A 159 10.72 11.20 11.29
N TRP A 160 10.41 10.05 10.73
CA TRP A 160 9.02 9.65 10.61
C TRP A 160 8.43 9.79 12.03
N PRO A 161 7.40 10.60 12.28
CA PRO A 161 6.69 10.47 13.54
C PRO A 161 5.98 9.12 13.47
N LEU A 162 6.63 8.09 13.99
CA LEU A 162 6.00 6.89 14.55
C LEU A 162 5.19 7.29 15.78
N CYS A 163 4.28 8.25 15.62
CA CYS A 163 3.45 8.77 16.69
C CYS A 163 2.01 8.83 16.18
N TRP A 164 1.42 7.65 16.03
CA TRP A 164 -0.04 7.51 15.95
C TRP A 164 -0.68 7.64 17.35
N SER A 165 0.11 7.89 18.40
CA SER A 165 -0.36 7.98 19.79
C SER A 165 -0.78 9.39 20.23
N THR A 166 -0.75 10.42 19.37
CA THR A 166 -1.21 11.77 19.73
C THR A 166 -2.45 12.18 18.93
N ILE A 167 -3.55 11.45 19.13
CA ILE A 167 -4.83 12.14 19.24
C ILE A 167 -4.76 12.87 20.59
N PRO A 168 -4.85 14.21 20.66
CA PRO A 168 -4.79 14.89 21.95
C PRO A 168 -6.01 14.49 22.78
N ARG A 169 -5.80 13.63 23.78
CA ARG A 169 -6.75 13.51 24.90
C ARG A 169 -6.72 14.86 25.61
N LYS A 170 -7.87 15.55 25.65
CA LYS A 170 -8.03 16.76 26.47
C LYS A 170 -7.61 16.42 27.92
N PRO A 171 -6.70 17.19 28.56
CA PRO A 171 -6.44 17.02 29.98
C PRO A 171 -7.63 17.55 30.77
N GLY A 172 -8.21 16.73 31.66
CA GLY A 172 -9.18 17.18 32.66
C GLY A 172 -10.60 16.60 32.58
N ALA A 173 -10.87 15.56 31.80
CA ALA A 173 -12.14 14.83 31.90
C ALA A 173 -11.99 13.65 32.87
N GLU A 174 -12.35 13.85 34.14
CA GLU A 174 -12.67 12.74 35.05
C GLU A 174 -13.88 11.97 34.52
N PRO A 175 -13.95 10.64 34.72
CA PRO A 175 -15.09 9.84 34.27
C PRO A 175 -16.29 10.08 35.21
N SER A 176 -17.27 10.85 34.76
CA SER A 176 -18.57 10.93 35.44
C SER A 176 -19.34 9.60 35.29
N PRO A 177 -19.99 9.09 36.36
CA PRO A 177 -20.72 7.83 36.32
C PRO A 177 -22.05 7.97 35.55
N PRO A 178 -22.68 6.86 35.12
CA PRO A 178 -23.80 6.93 34.21
C PRO A 178 -25.06 7.29 34.99
N ASN A 179 -25.76 8.36 34.59
CA ASN A 179 -27.22 8.27 34.48
C ASN A 179 -27.89 9.46 33.80
N ALA A 180 -28.89 9.08 33.02
CA ALA A 180 -30.22 9.67 32.87
C ALA A 180 -30.38 11.15 32.45
N SER A 181 -31.19 11.28 31.40
CA SER A 181 -32.11 12.38 31.08
C SER A 181 -31.68 13.44 30.06
N ALA A 182 -32.59 13.57 29.08
CA ALA A 182 -33.06 14.79 28.44
C ALA A 182 -32.12 15.58 27.50
N GLN A 183 -32.50 15.57 26.22
CA GLN A 183 -32.85 16.73 25.39
C GLN A 183 -31.92 17.97 25.46
N THR A 184 -31.47 18.47 24.31
CA THR A 184 -32.02 19.68 23.65
C THR A 184 -31.06 20.22 22.55
N HIS A 185 -31.70 20.58 21.43
CA HIS A 185 -31.34 21.36 20.24
C HIS A 185 -30.13 22.33 20.18
N GLN A 186 -29.55 22.36 18.96
CA GLN A 186 -29.17 23.51 18.09
C GLN A 186 -27.99 24.43 18.41
N ARG A 187 -27.12 24.63 17.38
CA ARG A 187 -26.90 25.87 16.57
C ARG A 187 -25.66 25.67 15.67
N LEU A 188 -25.79 25.58 14.34
CA LEU A 188 -25.71 26.65 13.31
C LEU A 188 -24.34 27.40 13.23
N PHE A 189 -23.53 27.03 12.21
CA PHE A 189 -22.68 27.79 11.23
C PHE A 189 -21.86 29.05 11.65
N PRO A 190 -20.88 29.57 10.86
CA PRO A 190 -20.36 29.20 9.51
C PRO A 190 -18.81 29.16 9.35
N CYS A 191 -18.36 28.77 8.15
CA CYS A 191 -17.00 28.96 7.63
C CYS A 191 -16.91 30.26 6.79
N LYS A 192 -15.80 30.99 6.92
CA LYS A 192 -15.31 32.12 6.11
C LYS A 192 -13.79 31.95 6.00
N ASP A 193 -13.08 32.28 4.94
CA ASP A 193 -13.36 32.70 3.54
C ASP A 193 -12.25 32.04 2.70
#